data_AF-A0A1M3TS91-F1
#
_entry.id   AF-A0A1M3TS91-F1
#
_cell.length_a   1.000
_cell.length_b   1.000
_cell.length_c   1.000
_cell.angle_alpha   90.00
_cell.angle_beta   90.00
_cell.angle_gamma   90.00
#
_symmetry.space_group_name_H-M   'P 1'
#
loop_
_entity.id
_entity.type
_entity.pdbx_description
1 polymer ?
#
loop_
_entity_poly.entity_id
_entity_poly.type
_entity_poly.pdbx_seq_one_letter_code
_entity_poly.pdbx_strand_id
1 'polypeptide(L)'
;MEGMWHTVKNYFTEPNNPLQFCSHLCELNSYPDKNSNTEYGVDLDEDCMRIFSALGDVSRPPCTCNETQMLCDHIDAYIKTHPKHHSRDYTFHTDKGDTCIEEVCRYVMRDTLQWWAHWHGSIEGHRWKHLYMAFMTIFDEIAIPPQDVADGLFRFLGNSLAEVLEGLRLEGVHRDDLKLLEMYLWRQCIIQYLEKVDPAIREFLIGKTTLMTLWRVLTAGTHGVAVCILTSKGIRPQGQTNHALEMASTCDAISMDMGKEALSVLQDEPTETVAGKDREILKRELRWVYLRALGSLDQDPTGALLRRFATSGLHFVLLNDRYRERVAHVRFPMSPYLRRRIAAYYKNGSYS
;
A
#
# COMPACT_ATOMS: atom_id res chain seq x y z
N MET A 1 17.54 -0.55 -12.83
CA MET A 1 16.16 -1.07 -12.78
C MET A 1 16.06 -2.52 -13.24
N GLU A 2 16.59 -2.91 -14.41
CA GLU A 2 16.48 -4.28 -14.96
C GLU A 2 16.90 -5.39 -13.98
N GLY A 3 18.09 -5.30 -13.38
CA GLY A 3 18.55 -6.30 -12.41
C GLY A 3 17.69 -6.40 -11.15
N MET A 4 17.17 -5.26 -10.68
CA MET A 4 16.25 -5.20 -9.54
C MET A 4 14.92 -5.88 -9.87
N TRP A 5 14.36 -5.60 -11.06
CA TRP A 5 13.14 -6.24 -11.54
C TRP A 5 13.33 -7.74 -11.76
N HIS A 6 14.43 -8.17 -12.38
CA HIS A 6 14.77 -9.58 -12.53
C HIS A 6 14.84 -10.31 -11.17
N THR A 7 15.42 -9.67 -10.16
CA THR A 7 15.47 -10.22 -8.80
C THR A 7 14.07 -10.36 -8.19
N VAL A 8 13.23 -9.34 -8.33
CA VAL A 8 11.83 -9.38 -7.87
C VAL A 8 11.07 -10.51 -8.56
N LYS A 9 11.19 -10.64 -9.89
CA LYS A 9 10.56 -11.72 -10.65
C LYS A 9 10.98 -13.08 -10.11
N ASN A 10 12.28 -13.35 -10.03
CA ASN A 10 12.80 -14.63 -9.55
C ASN A 10 12.40 -14.94 -8.09
N TYR A 11 12.17 -13.93 -7.27
CA TYR A 11 11.70 -14.15 -5.91
C TYR A 11 10.23 -14.56 -5.88
N PHE A 12 9.39 -13.89 -6.68
CA PHE A 12 7.95 -14.13 -6.76
C PHE A 12 7.56 -15.06 -7.91
N THR A 13 8.45 -15.88 -8.50
CA THR A 13 8.16 -16.77 -9.65
C THR A 13 7.21 -17.93 -9.31
N GLU A 14 6.83 -18.72 -10.34
CA GLU A 14 5.78 -19.73 -10.33
C GLU A 14 5.62 -20.52 -9.01
N PRO A 15 4.37 -20.71 -8.55
CA PRO A 15 3.13 -20.40 -9.29
C PRO A 15 2.79 -18.90 -9.35
N ASN A 16 3.59 -18.04 -8.70
CA ASN A 16 3.31 -16.62 -8.64
C ASN A 16 3.97 -15.89 -9.83
N ASN A 17 3.20 -15.03 -10.48
CA ASN A 17 3.73 -13.94 -11.30
C ASN A 17 3.99 -12.77 -10.31
N PRO A 18 5.01 -11.91 -10.50
CA PRO A 18 5.29 -10.80 -9.56
C PRO A 18 4.07 -9.89 -9.32
N LEU A 19 3.11 -9.83 -10.24
CA LEU A 19 1.88 -9.06 -10.15
C LEU A 19 0.66 -9.89 -9.72
N GLN A 20 0.80 -11.20 -9.55
CA GLN A 20 -0.29 -12.12 -9.26
C GLN A 20 -0.37 -12.43 -7.77
N PHE A 21 -1.59 -12.71 -7.33
CA PHE A 21 -1.94 -13.17 -6.00
C PHE A 21 -2.08 -14.69 -5.99
N CYS A 22 -1.89 -15.30 -4.83
CA CYS A 22 -2.14 -16.72 -4.63
C CYS A 22 -3.62 -17.07 -4.81
N SER A 23 -4.54 -16.14 -4.50
CA SER A 23 -5.97 -16.34 -4.70
C SER A 23 -6.54 -15.51 -5.85
N HIS A 24 -7.49 -16.11 -6.57
CA HIS A 24 -8.31 -15.40 -7.53
C HIS A 24 -9.40 -14.60 -6.80
N LEU A 25 -9.27 -13.28 -6.79
CA LEU A 25 -10.21 -12.39 -6.09
C LEU A 25 -11.67 -12.61 -6.52
N CYS A 26 -11.93 -12.95 -7.80
CA CYS A 26 -13.27 -13.23 -8.31
C CYS A 26 -13.85 -14.60 -7.92
N GLU A 27 -13.06 -15.48 -7.30
CA GLU A 27 -13.46 -16.84 -6.90
C GLU A 27 -13.59 -16.98 -5.38
N LEU A 28 -13.40 -15.91 -4.62
CA LEU A 28 -13.55 -15.91 -3.18
C LEU A 28 -14.98 -16.32 -2.77
N ASN A 29 -15.06 -17.24 -1.82
CA ASN A 29 -16.32 -17.77 -1.32
C ASN A 29 -17.04 -16.77 -0.41
N SER A 30 -18.36 -16.95 -0.27
CA SER A 30 -19.14 -16.28 0.76
C SER A 30 -18.93 -16.93 2.12
N TYR A 31 -18.62 -16.12 3.13
CA TYR A 31 -18.51 -16.57 4.52
C TYR A 31 -19.57 -15.81 5.35
N PRO A 32 -20.76 -16.41 5.58
CA PRO A 32 -21.83 -15.76 6.32
C PRO A 32 -21.57 -15.74 7.84
N ASP A 33 -20.77 -16.68 8.33
CA ASP A 33 -20.45 -16.80 9.75
C ASP A 33 -19.24 -15.93 10.11
N LYS A 34 -19.44 -15.03 11.07
CA LYS A 34 -18.38 -14.18 11.62
C LYS A 34 -17.56 -14.95 12.65
N ASN A 35 -16.25 -14.71 12.64
CA ASN A 35 -15.43 -15.05 13.79
C ASN A 35 -15.81 -14.12 14.97
N SER A 36 -15.90 -14.65 16.19
CA SER A 36 -16.22 -13.89 17.41
C SER A 36 -15.02 -13.05 17.85
N ASN A 37 -14.56 -12.15 16.98
CA ASN A 37 -13.38 -11.34 17.19
C ASN A 37 -13.69 -10.19 18.15
N THR A 38 -12.84 -10.04 19.18
CA THR A 38 -12.98 -9.03 20.24
C THR A 38 -11.93 -7.92 20.13
N GLU A 39 -10.98 -8.02 19.19
CA GLU A 39 -10.01 -6.96 18.92
C GLU A 39 -10.61 -5.89 18.00
N TYR A 40 -10.45 -4.62 18.39
CA TYR A 40 -11.02 -3.44 17.72
C TYR A 40 -10.73 -3.44 16.21
N GLY A 41 -11.78 -3.58 15.41
CA GLY A 41 -11.85 -3.33 13.98
C GLY A 41 -13.27 -2.86 13.66
N VAL A 42 -13.48 -2.20 12.52
CA VAL A 42 -14.85 -1.75 12.18
C VAL A 42 -15.66 -2.97 11.77
N ASP A 43 -16.57 -3.41 12.63
CA ASP A 43 -17.53 -4.46 12.29
C ASP A 43 -18.74 -3.81 11.62
N LEU A 44 -18.81 -3.91 10.29
CA LEU A 44 -19.97 -3.52 9.52
C LEU A 44 -20.58 -4.78 8.95
N ASP A 45 -21.80 -5.11 9.36
CA ASP A 45 -22.58 -6.12 8.66
C ASP A 45 -22.86 -5.68 7.20
N GLU A 46 -23.21 -6.65 6.35
CA GLU A 46 -23.44 -6.39 4.92
C GLU A 46 -24.54 -5.36 4.67
N ASP A 47 -25.55 -5.29 5.55
CA ASP A 47 -26.65 -4.33 5.43
C ASP A 47 -26.21 -2.90 5.82
N CYS A 48 -25.38 -2.76 6.86
CA CYS A 48 -24.76 -1.52 7.31
C CYS A 48 -23.69 -1.04 6.33
N MET A 49 -22.97 -1.95 5.65
CA MET A 49 -22.03 -1.58 4.61
C MET A 49 -22.72 -0.83 3.45
N ARG A 50 -24.03 -0.99 3.20
CA ARG A 50 -24.76 -0.14 2.23
C ARG A 50 -24.82 1.33 2.66
N ILE A 51 -24.82 1.56 3.97
CA ILE A 51 -24.89 2.89 4.59
C ILE A 51 -23.49 3.54 4.63
N PHE A 52 -22.45 2.74 4.90
CA PHE A 52 -21.07 3.21 5.08
C PHE A 52 -20.21 3.14 3.82
N SER A 53 -20.64 2.40 2.80
CA SER A 53 -19.94 2.31 1.53
C SER A 53 -20.50 3.34 0.56
N ALA A 54 -19.65 4.30 0.15
CA ALA A 54 -19.91 5.12 -1.03
C ALA A 54 -20.02 4.29 -2.33
N LEU A 55 -19.86 2.96 -2.26
CA LEU A 55 -19.85 2.04 -3.39
C LEU A 55 -21.20 1.35 -3.67
N GLY A 56 -22.28 1.63 -2.92
CA GLY A 56 -23.62 1.08 -3.22
C GLY A 56 -23.70 -0.44 -3.01
N ASP A 57 -24.55 -1.17 -3.76
CA ASP A 57 -24.77 -2.62 -3.69
C ASP A 57 -23.54 -3.49 -4.06
N VAL A 58 -23.68 -4.82 -4.14
CA VAL A 58 -22.59 -5.73 -4.53
C VAL A 58 -22.88 -6.42 -5.86
N SER A 59 -21.84 -6.60 -6.68
CA SER A 59 -21.88 -7.38 -7.94
C SER A 59 -20.59 -8.16 -8.09
N ARG A 60 -20.64 -9.41 -8.55
CA ARG A 60 -19.41 -10.18 -8.76
C ARG A 60 -18.62 -9.59 -9.95
N PRO A 61 -17.31 -9.30 -9.81
CA PRO A 61 -16.50 -8.80 -10.92
C PRO A 61 -16.27 -9.88 -11.98
N PRO A 62 -16.05 -9.50 -13.25
CA PRO A 62 -15.45 -10.39 -14.23
C PRO A 62 -14.04 -10.82 -13.80
N CYS A 63 -13.62 -12.02 -14.19
CA CYS A 63 -12.27 -12.52 -13.91
C CYS A 63 -11.28 -11.84 -14.86
N THR A 64 -10.44 -10.96 -14.30
CA THR A 64 -9.28 -10.36 -15.01
C THR A 64 -7.96 -10.68 -14.28
N CYS A 65 -8.00 -11.55 -13.27
CA CYS A 65 -6.83 -11.98 -12.48
C CYS A 65 -5.72 -12.61 -13.34
N ASN A 66 -6.10 -13.21 -14.48
CA ASN A 66 -5.18 -13.88 -15.41
C ASN A 66 -4.53 -12.94 -16.43
N GLU A 67 -4.96 -11.68 -16.49
CA GLU A 67 -4.45 -10.71 -17.46
C GLU A 67 -3.13 -10.05 -17.02
N THR A 68 -2.58 -10.47 -15.88
CA THR A 68 -1.30 -10.01 -15.32
C THR A 68 -0.11 -10.29 -16.25
N GLN A 69 -0.19 -11.31 -17.11
CA GLN A 69 0.89 -11.65 -18.03
C GLN A 69 1.15 -10.55 -19.06
N MET A 70 0.10 -10.03 -19.71
CA MET A 70 0.24 -8.94 -20.69
C MET A 70 0.86 -7.69 -20.07
N LEU A 71 0.47 -7.38 -18.82
CA LEU A 71 1.04 -6.26 -18.08
C LEU A 71 2.51 -6.51 -17.71
N CYS A 72 2.89 -7.74 -17.34
CA CYS A 72 4.29 -8.10 -17.11
C CYS A 72 5.13 -7.98 -18.37
N ASP A 73 4.64 -8.46 -19.51
CA ASP A 73 5.34 -8.38 -20.79
C ASP A 73 5.57 -6.92 -21.19
N HIS A 74 4.57 -6.06 -20.96
CA HIS A 74 4.68 -4.62 -21.17
C HIS A 74 5.74 -3.98 -20.25
N ILE A 75 5.73 -4.29 -18.95
CA ILE A 75 6.75 -3.82 -18.00
C ILE A 75 8.15 -4.28 -18.42
N ASP A 76 8.30 -5.54 -18.84
CA ASP A 76 9.58 -6.07 -19.32
C ASP A 76 10.08 -5.31 -20.56
N ALA A 77 9.20 -5.01 -21.51
CA ALA A 77 9.55 -4.22 -22.70
C ALA A 77 9.93 -2.78 -22.34
N TYR A 78 9.17 -2.16 -21.43
CA TYR A 78 9.43 -0.80 -20.97
C TYR A 78 10.79 -0.72 -20.27
N ILE A 79 11.08 -1.60 -19.31
CA ILE A 79 12.32 -1.57 -18.54
C ILE A 79 13.57 -1.73 -19.42
N LYS A 80 13.50 -2.54 -20.49
CA LYS A 80 14.60 -2.72 -21.45
C LYS A 80 14.92 -1.47 -22.27
N THR A 81 13.92 -0.62 -22.49
CA THR A 81 14.02 0.56 -23.34
C THR A 81 13.99 1.86 -22.54
N HIS A 82 13.81 1.76 -21.22
CA HIS A 82 13.69 2.91 -20.33
C HIS A 82 14.97 3.74 -20.33
N PRO A 83 14.89 5.08 -20.48
CA PRO A 83 16.06 5.93 -20.38
C PRO A 83 16.70 5.83 -19.00
N LYS A 84 17.99 6.13 -18.91
CA LYS A 84 18.72 6.17 -17.64
C LYS A 84 18.17 7.24 -16.67
N HIS A 85 17.65 8.34 -17.23
CA HIS A 85 17.00 9.42 -16.52
C HIS A 85 15.69 9.74 -17.21
N HIS A 86 14.59 9.78 -16.45
CA HIS A 86 13.28 10.15 -16.96
C HIS A 86 12.97 11.60 -16.58
N SER A 87 12.22 12.32 -17.42
CA SER A 87 11.84 13.72 -17.14
C SER A 87 10.94 13.88 -15.92
N ARG A 88 10.35 12.78 -15.44
CA ARG A 88 9.56 12.72 -14.20
C ARG A 88 10.35 12.25 -12.98
N ASP A 89 11.66 12.03 -13.09
CA ASP A 89 12.47 11.69 -11.92
C ASP A 89 12.34 12.79 -10.86
N TYR A 90 12.01 12.40 -9.63
CA TYR A 90 11.81 13.27 -8.48
C TYR A 90 10.69 14.32 -8.61
N THR A 91 9.75 14.15 -9.54
CA THR A 91 8.54 15.00 -9.57
C THR A 91 7.63 14.71 -8.38
N PHE A 92 6.97 15.75 -7.88
CA PHE A 92 6.01 15.66 -6.78
C PHE A 92 4.61 15.31 -7.27
N HIS A 93 3.97 14.38 -6.56
CA HIS A 93 2.61 13.88 -6.79
C HIS A 93 1.75 14.04 -5.53
N THR A 94 1.97 15.15 -4.82
CA THR A 94 1.36 15.39 -3.51
C THR A 94 0.05 16.17 -3.60
N ASP A 95 -0.14 16.93 -4.68
CA ASP A 95 -1.24 17.88 -4.92
C ASP A 95 -1.38 18.97 -3.85
N LYS A 96 -0.29 19.26 -3.12
CA LYS A 96 -0.25 20.21 -1.97
C LYS A 96 0.78 21.33 -2.15
N GLY A 97 1.34 21.48 -3.36
CA GLY A 97 2.29 22.55 -3.68
C GLY A 97 3.66 22.41 -3.02
N ASP A 98 4.09 21.19 -2.69
CA ASP A 98 5.41 20.96 -2.11
C ASP A 98 6.54 21.39 -3.07
N THR A 99 7.63 21.90 -2.52
CA THR A 99 8.77 22.41 -3.32
C THR A 99 10.10 21.74 -3.01
N CYS A 100 10.17 20.93 -1.94
CA CYS A 100 11.39 20.22 -1.60
C CYS A 100 11.13 18.80 -1.07
N ILE A 101 12.00 17.86 -1.47
CA ILE A 101 11.92 16.44 -1.09
C ILE A 101 11.97 16.28 0.43
N GLU A 102 12.77 17.09 1.11
CA GLU A 102 12.95 16.97 2.55
C GLU A 102 11.67 17.27 3.33
N GLU A 103 10.93 18.30 2.92
CA GLU A 103 9.63 18.62 3.50
C GLU A 103 8.63 17.50 3.26
N VAL A 104 8.55 16.98 2.03
CA VAL A 104 7.70 15.83 1.72
C VAL A 104 8.05 14.63 2.60
N CYS A 105 9.34 14.33 2.81
CA CYS A 105 9.77 13.24 3.70
C CYS A 105 9.29 13.45 5.15
N ARG A 106 9.34 14.69 5.68
CA ARG A 106 8.85 14.97 7.03
C ARG A 106 7.33 14.77 7.13
N TYR A 107 6.59 15.24 6.14
CA TYR A 107 5.14 15.05 6.08
C TYR A 107 4.76 13.58 5.93
N VAL A 108 5.46 12.82 5.08
CA VAL A 108 5.28 11.38 4.98
C VAL A 108 5.55 10.69 6.32
N MET A 109 6.61 11.10 7.03
CA MET A 109 6.89 10.53 8.35
C MET A 109 5.76 10.86 9.37
N ARG A 110 5.20 12.07 9.35
CA ARG A 110 4.00 12.39 10.15
C ARG A 110 2.87 11.42 9.80
N ASP A 111 2.58 11.28 8.52
CA ASP A 111 1.43 10.49 8.05
C ASP A 111 1.59 9.02 8.45
N THR A 112 2.82 8.48 8.35
CA THR A 112 3.18 7.15 8.83
C THR A 112 2.99 7.01 10.34
N LEU A 113 3.40 8.00 11.15
CA LEU A 113 3.20 7.96 12.60
C LEU A 113 1.72 8.06 12.99
N GLN A 114 0.93 8.87 12.29
CA GLN A 114 -0.51 8.95 12.49
C GLN A 114 -1.18 7.61 12.17
N TRP A 115 -0.80 6.98 11.05
CA TRP A 115 -1.28 5.65 10.70
C TRP A 115 -0.89 4.60 11.73
N TRP A 116 0.37 4.59 12.16
CA TRP A 116 0.85 3.63 13.15
C TRP A 116 0.16 3.81 14.50
N ALA A 117 0.00 5.05 14.97
CA ALA A 117 -0.74 5.34 16.19
C ALA A 117 -2.20 4.86 16.09
N HIS A 118 -2.82 5.05 14.92
CA HIS A 118 -4.19 4.60 14.66
C HIS A 118 -4.34 3.08 14.80
N TRP A 119 -3.34 2.29 14.38
CA TRP A 119 -3.38 0.83 14.47
C TRP A 119 -2.80 0.29 15.78
N HIS A 120 -1.59 0.68 16.14
CA HIS A 120 -0.84 0.13 17.28
C HIS A 120 -1.27 0.77 18.61
N GLY A 121 -1.90 1.94 18.60
CA GLY A 121 -2.25 2.71 19.80
C GLY A 121 -1.08 3.43 20.46
N SER A 122 0.16 3.14 20.05
CA SER A 122 1.38 3.79 20.55
C SER A 122 2.43 3.89 19.46
N ILE A 123 3.11 5.05 19.42
CA ILE A 123 4.27 5.33 18.56
C ILE A 123 5.61 4.97 19.20
N GLU A 124 5.59 4.50 20.46
CA GLU A 124 6.80 4.12 21.17
C GLU A 124 7.24 2.70 20.77
N GLY A 125 8.56 2.50 20.66
CA GLY A 125 9.11 1.31 20.02
C GLY A 125 8.91 1.34 18.50
N HIS A 126 9.49 0.39 17.77
CA HIS A 126 9.24 0.18 16.33
C HIS A 126 9.76 1.27 15.36
N ARG A 127 10.82 2.00 15.75
CA ARG A 127 11.48 3.02 14.91
C ARG A 127 11.67 2.55 13.47
N TRP A 128 12.24 1.35 13.29
CA TRP A 128 12.64 0.85 11.98
C TRP A 128 11.44 0.35 11.16
N LYS A 129 10.38 -0.15 11.81
CA LYS A 129 9.09 -0.43 11.15
C LYS A 129 8.42 0.85 10.65
N HIS A 130 8.47 1.93 11.44
CA HIS A 130 7.96 3.23 10.98
C HIS A 130 8.75 3.73 9.77
N LEU A 131 10.09 3.67 9.80
CA LEU A 131 10.92 4.07 8.65
C LEU A 131 10.65 3.22 7.41
N TYR A 132 10.46 1.91 7.57
CA TYR A 132 10.08 1.03 6.47
C TYR A 132 8.76 1.46 5.84
N MET A 133 7.73 1.70 6.64
CA MET A 133 6.43 2.17 6.14
C MET A 133 6.49 3.56 5.51
N ALA A 134 7.38 4.42 6.01
CA ALA A 134 7.60 5.74 5.42
C ALA A 134 8.25 5.64 4.03
N PHE A 135 9.17 4.69 3.83
CA PHE A 135 9.70 4.32 2.51
C PHE A 135 8.61 3.83 1.55
N MET A 136 7.63 3.09 2.04
CA MET A 136 6.50 2.66 1.20
C MET A 136 5.60 3.83 0.82
N THR A 137 5.41 4.76 1.75
CA THR A 137 4.49 5.89 1.57
C THR A 137 5.09 6.95 0.64
N ILE A 138 6.40 7.20 0.70
CA ILE A 138 7.04 8.27 -0.09
C ILE A 138 6.95 8.04 -1.61
N PHE A 139 6.88 6.78 -2.04
CA PHE A 139 6.72 6.44 -3.46
C PHE A 139 5.37 6.90 -4.03
N ASP A 140 4.36 7.15 -3.20
CA ASP A 140 3.11 7.76 -3.64
C ASP A 140 3.26 9.25 -3.94
N GLU A 141 4.10 9.93 -3.14
CA GLU A 141 4.25 11.38 -3.17
C GLU A 141 5.37 11.85 -4.12
N ILE A 142 6.34 10.98 -4.46
CA ILE A 142 7.51 11.31 -5.30
C ILE A 142 7.80 10.19 -6.30
N ALA A 143 8.04 10.54 -7.56
CA ALA A 143 8.56 9.62 -8.58
C ALA A 143 10.06 9.33 -8.37
N ILE A 144 10.40 8.53 -7.36
CA ILE A 144 11.79 8.18 -7.05
C ILE A 144 12.26 7.06 -7.99
N PRO A 145 13.39 7.23 -8.71
CA PRO A 145 13.94 6.17 -9.55
C PRO A 145 14.26 4.92 -8.70
N PRO A 146 13.78 3.71 -9.08
CA PRO A 146 14.01 2.49 -8.31
C PRO A 146 15.49 2.17 -8.07
N GLN A 147 16.35 2.52 -9.02
CA GLN A 147 17.80 2.32 -8.89
C GLN A 147 18.39 3.19 -7.77
N ASP A 148 17.89 4.41 -7.56
CA ASP A 148 18.38 5.30 -6.52
C ASP A 148 18.04 4.77 -5.12
N VAL A 149 16.94 4.03 -4.98
CA VAL A 149 16.60 3.31 -3.74
C VAL A 149 17.55 2.13 -3.53
N ALA A 150 17.77 1.33 -4.57
CA ALA A 150 18.63 0.15 -4.50
C ALA A 150 20.10 0.50 -4.20
N ASP A 151 20.61 1.56 -4.81
CA ASP A 151 21.99 2.03 -4.64
C ASP A 151 22.18 2.88 -3.37
N GLY A 152 21.09 3.20 -2.66
CA GLY A 152 21.12 4.05 -1.46
C GLY A 152 21.42 5.52 -1.73
N LEU A 153 21.20 5.97 -2.96
CA LEU A 153 21.27 7.38 -3.37
C LEU A 153 20.06 8.15 -2.81
N PHE A 154 18.86 7.58 -2.91
CA PHE A 154 17.70 8.10 -2.19
C PHE A 154 17.77 7.72 -0.70
N ARG A 155 17.59 8.73 0.16
CA ARG A 155 17.67 8.56 1.62
C ARG A 155 16.47 9.24 2.30
N PHE A 156 15.61 8.43 2.90
CA PHE A 156 14.47 8.93 3.67
C PHE A 156 14.95 9.43 5.04
N LEU A 157 14.87 10.75 5.27
CA LEU A 157 15.40 11.42 6.47
C LEU A 157 16.87 11.03 6.76
N GLY A 158 17.67 10.85 5.70
CA GLY A 158 19.08 10.46 5.78
C GLY A 158 19.34 8.95 5.88
N ASN A 159 18.30 8.13 6.04
CA ASN A 159 18.42 6.67 6.12
C ASN A 159 18.28 6.04 4.72
N SER A 160 19.18 5.14 4.34
CA SER A 160 19.00 4.29 3.14
C SER A 160 18.10 3.09 3.45
N LEU A 161 17.58 2.43 2.41
CA LEU A 161 16.81 1.21 2.58
C LEU A 161 17.62 0.11 3.29
N ALA A 162 18.89 -0.07 2.93
CA ALA A 162 19.77 -1.06 3.55
C ALA A 162 19.92 -0.82 5.07
N GLU A 163 20.02 0.45 5.49
CA GLU A 163 20.08 0.82 6.90
C GLU A 163 18.75 0.53 7.63
N VAL A 164 17.61 0.74 6.97
CA VAL A 164 16.29 0.40 7.52
C VAL A 164 16.11 -1.11 7.68
N LEU A 165 16.50 -1.92 6.69
CA LEU A 165 16.45 -3.38 6.77
C LEU A 165 17.34 -3.93 7.88
N GLU A 166 18.55 -3.38 8.03
CA GLU A 166 19.44 -3.73 9.14
C GLU A 166 18.83 -3.32 10.49
N GLY A 167 18.21 -2.15 10.56
CA GLY A 167 17.47 -1.71 11.73
C GLY A 167 16.31 -2.64 12.10
N LEU A 168 15.54 -3.12 11.12
CA LEU A 168 14.48 -4.11 11.34
C LEU A 168 15.03 -5.43 11.89
N ARG A 169 16.22 -5.85 11.44
CA ARG A 169 16.93 -7.01 12.01
C ARG A 169 17.24 -6.80 13.49
N LEU A 170 17.67 -5.60 13.87
CA LEU A 170 17.93 -5.23 15.27
C LEU A 170 16.64 -5.18 16.11
N GLU A 171 15.48 -4.94 15.49
CA GLU A 171 14.16 -5.10 16.13
C GLU A 171 13.64 -6.54 16.16
N GLY A 172 14.47 -7.53 15.84
CA GLY A 172 14.11 -8.94 15.93
C GLY A 172 13.26 -9.46 14.76
N VAL A 173 13.17 -8.75 13.64
CA VAL A 173 12.51 -9.28 12.43
C VAL A 173 13.35 -10.42 11.86
N HIS A 174 12.72 -11.56 11.59
CA HIS A 174 13.41 -12.75 11.10
C HIS A 174 14.01 -12.52 9.70
N ARG A 175 15.12 -13.21 9.39
CA ARG A 175 15.83 -13.06 8.12
C ARG A 175 14.94 -13.27 6.89
N ASP A 176 14.10 -14.31 6.90
CA ASP A 176 13.18 -14.59 5.79
C ASP A 176 12.14 -13.47 5.63
N ASP A 177 11.68 -12.89 6.73
CA ASP A 177 10.71 -11.79 6.73
C ASP A 177 11.37 -10.49 6.26
N LEU A 178 12.64 -10.26 6.59
CA LEU A 178 13.44 -9.16 6.02
C LEU A 178 13.57 -9.27 4.50
N LYS A 179 13.83 -10.49 3.99
CA LYS A 179 13.90 -10.69 2.55
C LYS A 179 12.54 -10.46 1.89
N LEU A 180 11.46 -10.92 2.52
CA LEU A 180 10.10 -10.68 2.04
C LEU A 180 9.77 -9.17 1.99
N LEU A 181 10.10 -8.43 3.04
CA LEU A 181 9.94 -6.96 3.11
C LEU A 181 10.75 -6.26 2.00
N GLU A 182 12.02 -6.61 1.82
CA GLU A 182 12.85 -6.06 0.75
C GLU A 182 12.20 -6.27 -0.63
N MET A 183 11.73 -7.48 -0.92
CA MET A 183 11.13 -7.82 -2.21
C MET A 183 9.77 -7.14 -2.41
N TYR A 184 8.95 -7.00 -1.36
CA TYR A 184 7.72 -6.21 -1.44
C TYR A 184 7.99 -4.74 -1.72
N LEU A 185 8.95 -4.12 -1.03
CA LEU A 185 9.30 -2.72 -1.25
C LEU A 185 9.89 -2.50 -2.65
N TRP A 186 10.77 -3.39 -3.10
CA TRP A 186 11.34 -3.31 -4.45
C TRP A 186 10.26 -3.43 -5.52
N ARG A 187 9.36 -4.39 -5.37
CA ARG A 187 8.20 -4.56 -6.25
C ARG A 187 7.36 -3.28 -6.29
N GLN A 188 6.96 -2.75 -5.13
CA GLN A 188 6.19 -1.52 -5.01
C GLN A 188 6.91 -0.34 -5.68
N CYS A 189 8.18 -0.13 -5.36
CA CYS A 189 8.98 0.97 -5.88
C CYS A 189 9.02 0.96 -7.41
N ILE A 190 9.22 -0.21 -8.03
CA ILE A 190 9.23 -0.35 -9.49
C ILE A 190 7.87 0.00 -10.08
N ILE A 191 6.80 -0.69 -9.65
CA ILE A 191 5.49 -0.52 -10.28
C ILE A 191 4.87 0.85 -10.03
N GLN A 192 5.10 1.46 -8.86
CA GLN A 192 4.56 2.77 -8.52
C GLN A 192 5.36 3.90 -9.20
N TYR A 193 6.64 3.67 -9.50
CA TYR A 193 7.38 4.52 -10.41
C TYR A 193 6.84 4.40 -11.84
N LEU A 194 6.62 3.17 -12.34
CA LEU A 194 6.05 2.94 -13.67
C LEU A 194 4.67 3.55 -13.85
N GLU A 195 3.79 3.46 -12.85
CA GLU A 195 2.50 4.15 -12.82
C GLU A 195 2.62 5.67 -13.07
N LYS A 196 3.72 6.29 -12.63
CA LYS A 196 3.97 7.72 -12.78
C LYS A 196 4.68 8.06 -14.09
N VAL A 197 5.45 7.16 -14.69
CA VAL A 197 6.26 7.48 -15.88
C VAL A 197 5.71 6.90 -17.18
N ASP A 198 4.90 5.85 -17.09
CA ASP A 198 4.35 5.12 -18.22
C ASP A 198 2.82 5.22 -18.23
N PRO A 199 2.24 6.13 -19.04
CA PRO A 199 0.79 6.31 -19.11
C PRO A 199 0.06 5.08 -19.68
N ALA A 200 0.74 4.20 -20.43
CA ALA A 200 0.12 3.03 -21.03
C ALA A 200 -0.37 2.02 -19.97
N ILE A 201 0.27 1.98 -18.80
CA ILE A 201 -0.14 1.12 -17.67
C ILE A 201 -1.62 1.30 -17.36
N ARG A 202 -2.11 2.54 -17.35
CA ARG A 202 -3.51 2.84 -17.05
C ARG A 202 -4.48 2.18 -18.04
N GLU A 203 -4.11 2.08 -19.30
CA GLU A 203 -4.94 1.50 -20.36
C GLU A 203 -5.14 -0.01 -20.16
N PHE A 204 -4.14 -0.70 -19.58
CA PHE A 204 -4.27 -2.11 -19.24
C PHE A 204 -5.25 -2.36 -18.09
N LEU A 205 -5.39 -1.40 -17.18
CA LEU A 205 -6.10 -1.55 -15.90
C LEU A 205 -7.55 -1.05 -15.93
N ILE A 206 -7.83 0.00 -16.70
CA ILE A 206 -9.11 0.71 -16.65
C ILE A 206 -10.31 -0.23 -16.88
N GLY A 207 -11.32 -0.15 -16.00
CA GLY A 207 -12.52 -0.98 -16.07
C GLY A 207 -12.32 -2.47 -15.71
N LYS A 208 -11.13 -2.90 -15.28
CA LYS A 208 -10.84 -4.29 -14.88
C LYS A 208 -10.69 -4.39 -13.36
N THR A 209 -11.81 -4.50 -12.65
CA THR A 209 -11.84 -4.40 -11.18
C THR A 209 -10.84 -5.32 -10.47
N THR A 210 -10.75 -6.60 -10.87
CA THR A 210 -9.83 -7.53 -10.21
C THR A 210 -8.36 -7.20 -10.49
N LEU A 211 -7.98 -6.95 -11.75
CA LEU A 211 -6.61 -6.56 -12.10
C LEU A 211 -6.21 -5.21 -11.47
N MET A 212 -7.11 -4.23 -11.46
CA MET A 212 -6.91 -2.94 -10.83
C MET A 212 -6.73 -3.07 -9.32
N THR A 213 -7.51 -3.92 -8.65
CA THR A 213 -7.34 -4.21 -7.21
C THR A 213 -5.96 -4.80 -6.92
N LEU A 214 -5.51 -5.77 -7.73
CA LEU A 214 -4.16 -6.33 -7.61
C LEU A 214 -3.11 -5.22 -7.73
N TRP A 215 -3.17 -4.43 -8.81
CA TRP A 215 -2.25 -3.32 -9.03
C TRP A 215 -2.20 -2.34 -7.85
N ARG A 216 -3.36 -2.04 -7.27
CA ARG A 216 -3.51 -1.08 -6.16
C ARG A 216 -2.94 -1.57 -4.86
N VAL A 217 -3.14 -2.84 -4.51
CA VAL A 217 -2.47 -3.45 -3.36
C VAL A 217 -0.96 -3.40 -3.52
N LEU A 218 -0.46 -3.66 -4.74
CA LEU A 218 0.97 -3.69 -5.00
C LEU A 218 1.58 -2.27 -4.93
N THR A 219 0.93 -1.25 -5.50
CA THR A 219 1.38 0.15 -5.49
C THR A 219 1.22 0.82 -4.13
N ALA A 220 0.17 0.49 -3.36
CA ALA A 220 0.03 0.94 -1.98
C ALA A 220 1.01 0.24 -1.02
N GLY A 221 1.57 -0.90 -1.44
CA GLY A 221 2.53 -1.68 -0.66
C GLY A 221 1.90 -2.42 0.53
N THR A 222 0.59 -2.51 0.66
CA THR A 222 -0.09 -2.93 1.90
C THR A 222 0.40 -4.28 2.48
N HIS A 223 0.93 -5.18 1.65
CA HIS A 223 1.64 -6.40 2.08
C HIS A 223 2.81 -6.16 3.06
N GLY A 224 3.69 -5.20 2.77
CA GLY A 224 4.84 -4.92 3.63
C GLY A 224 4.41 -4.34 4.98
N VAL A 225 3.35 -3.52 4.97
CA VAL A 225 2.73 -2.98 6.19
C VAL A 225 2.16 -4.10 7.06
N ALA A 226 1.44 -5.04 6.45
CA ALA A 226 0.87 -6.20 7.13
C ALA A 226 1.96 -7.09 7.77
N VAL A 227 3.12 -7.26 7.11
CA VAL A 227 4.27 -7.96 7.71
C VAL A 227 4.84 -7.17 8.90
N CYS A 228 4.98 -5.85 8.82
CA CYS A 228 5.40 -5.02 9.95
C CYS A 228 4.43 -5.12 11.14
N ILE A 229 3.13 -5.21 10.87
CA ILE A 229 2.10 -5.45 11.88
C ILE A 229 2.32 -6.79 12.59
N LEU A 230 2.35 -7.90 11.85
CA LEU A 230 2.51 -9.24 12.45
C LEU A 230 3.80 -9.32 13.28
N THR A 231 4.91 -8.85 12.71
CA THR A 231 6.22 -8.90 13.36
C THR A 231 6.33 -7.97 14.58
N SER A 232 5.53 -6.89 14.65
CA SER A 232 5.44 -6.07 15.87
C SER A 232 4.78 -6.80 17.05
N LYS A 233 3.99 -7.84 16.77
CA LYS A 233 3.40 -8.75 17.76
C LYS A 233 4.19 -10.05 17.94
N GLY A 234 5.38 -10.15 17.33
CA GLY A 234 6.20 -11.37 17.36
C GLY A 234 5.62 -12.54 16.55
N ILE A 235 4.65 -12.27 15.67
CA ILE A 235 4.03 -13.28 14.80
C ILE A 235 4.80 -13.33 13.48
N ARG A 236 5.18 -14.54 13.06
CA ARG A 236 5.87 -14.76 11.80
C ARG A 236 4.86 -14.95 10.66
N PRO A 237 4.98 -14.20 9.55
CA PRO A 237 4.18 -14.47 8.35
C PRO A 237 4.60 -15.80 7.71
N GLN A 238 3.67 -16.46 7.02
CA GLN A 238 3.93 -17.69 6.26
C GLN A 238 4.58 -17.42 4.89
N GLY A 239 5.47 -16.42 4.80
CA GLY A 239 6.15 -16.06 3.56
C GLY A 239 5.21 -15.51 2.47
N GLN A 240 5.51 -15.85 1.22
CA GLN A 240 4.82 -15.34 0.03
C GLN A 240 3.41 -15.90 -0.16
N THR A 241 3.13 -17.09 0.38
CA THR A 241 1.85 -17.79 0.21
C THR A 241 0.88 -17.51 1.36
N ASN A 242 1.14 -16.46 2.16
CA ASN A 242 0.31 -16.13 3.30
C ASN A 242 -1.00 -15.49 2.85
N HIS A 243 -2.04 -16.31 2.73
CA HIS A 243 -3.38 -15.92 2.33
C HIS A 243 -3.96 -14.79 3.19
N ALA A 244 -3.71 -14.80 4.50
CA ALA A 244 -4.18 -13.75 5.40
C ALA A 244 -3.56 -12.38 5.08
N LEU A 245 -2.27 -12.34 4.73
CA LEU A 245 -1.62 -11.10 4.28
C LEU A 245 -2.27 -10.57 3.01
N GLU A 246 -2.56 -11.45 2.06
CA GLU A 246 -3.17 -11.07 0.78
C GLU A 246 -4.58 -10.51 0.97
N MET A 247 -5.43 -11.22 1.74
CA MET A 247 -6.80 -10.78 2.02
C MET A 247 -6.82 -9.47 2.81
N ALA A 248 -5.97 -9.35 3.84
CA ALA A 248 -5.90 -8.13 4.62
C ALA A 248 -5.39 -6.93 3.81
N SER A 249 -4.39 -7.16 2.95
CA SER A 249 -3.84 -6.13 2.05
C SER A 249 -4.87 -5.67 1.00
N THR A 250 -5.66 -6.61 0.47
CA THR A 250 -6.79 -6.35 -0.43
C THR A 250 -7.84 -5.49 0.23
N CYS A 251 -8.27 -5.89 1.43
CA CYS A 251 -9.28 -5.16 2.19
C CYS A 251 -8.78 -3.77 2.58
N ASP A 252 -7.52 -3.64 3.03
CA ASP A 252 -6.95 -2.33 3.37
C ASP A 252 -6.97 -1.40 2.15
N ALA A 253 -6.46 -1.85 1.00
CA ALA A 253 -6.49 -1.06 -0.24
C ALA A 253 -7.90 -0.63 -0.64
N ILE A 254 -8.88 -1.55 -0.63
CA ILE A 254 -10.27 -1.21 -1.00
C ILE A 254 -10.90 -0.28 0.04
N SER A 255 -10.68 -0.51 1.34
CA SER A 255 -11.22 0.35 2.40
C SER A 255 -10.65 1.78 2.34
N MET A 256 -9.38 1.92 1.97
CA MET A 256 -8.74 3.20 1.74
C MET A 256 -9.37 3.90 0.54
N ASP A 257 -9.60 3.19 -0.55
CA ASP A 257 -10.25 3.75 -1.74
C ASP A 257 -11.73 4.11 -1.48
N MET A 258 -12.46 3.34 -0.66
CA MET A 258 -13.80 3.71 -0.18
C MET A 258 -13.79 5.04 0.58
N GLY A 259 -12.83 5.21 1.50
CA GLY A 259 -12.67 6.45 2.26
C GLY A 259 -12.28 7.64 1.36
N LYS A 260 -11.37 7.42 0.41
CA LYS A 260 -10.97 8.45 -0.56
C LYS A 260 -12.12 8.85 -1.48
N GLU A 261 -12.92 7.88 -1.92
CA GLU A 261 -14.10 8.12 -2.76
C GLU A 261 -15.12 8.97 -2.01
N ALA A 262 -15.38 8.67 -0.74
CA ALA A 262 -16.28 9.46 0.10
C ALA A 262 -15.79 10.91 0.29
N LEU A 263 -14.47 11.15 0.26
CA LEU A 263 -13.87 12.49 0.29
C LEU A 263 -13.69 13.13 -1.08
N SER A 264 -14.06 12.45 -2.17
CA SER A 264 -13.78 12.87 -3.57
C SER A 264 -12.28 13.06 -3.87
N VAL A 265 -11.40 12.41 -3.11
CA VAL A 265 -9.94 12.43 -3.33
C VAL A 265 -9.51 11.39 -4.37
N LEU A 266 -10.32 10.35 -4.57
CA LEU A 266 -10.01 9.26 -5.50
C LEU A 266 -10.17 9.70 -6.98
N GLN A 267 -11.06 10.66 -7.23
CA GLN A 267 -11.35 11.15 -8.57
C GLN A 267 -10.08 11.74 -9.19
N ASP A 268 -9.83 11.39 -10.45
CA ASP A 268 -8.66 11.80 -11.24
C ASP A 268 -7.30 11.23 -10.78
N GLU A 269 -7.25 10.32 -9.78
CA GLU A 269 -6.03 9.55 -9.51
C GLU A 269 -5.68 8.66 -10.74
N PRO A 270 -4.39 8.59 -11.16
CA PRO A 270 -3.99 7.88 -12.38
C PRO A 270 -4.49 6.43 -12.46
N THR A 271 -4.53 5.73 -11.33
CA THR A 271 -5.01 4.34 -11.21
C THR A 271 -6.17 4.23 -10.23
N GLU A 272 -7.10 5.18 -10.29
CA GLU A 272 -8.35 5.10 -9.54
C GLU A 272 -9.06 3.74 -9.75
N THR A 273 -9.42 3.06 -8.66
CA THR A 273 -9.99 1.70 -8.68
C THR A 273 -11.35 1.60 -9.37
N VAL A 274 -12.07 2.72 -9.44
CA VAL A 274 -13.38 2.84 -10.08
C VAL A 274 -13.31 3.62 -11.40
N ALA A 275 -12.11 3.76 -11.98
CA ALA A 275 -11.91 4.44 -13.25
C ALA A 275 -12.46 3.58 -14.40
N GLY A 276 -13.42 4.11 -15.15
CA GLY A 276 -14.02 3.43 -16.29
C GLY A 276 -15.37 4.01 -16.69
N LYS A 277 -15.97 3.44 -17.75
CA LYS A 277 -17.24 3.91 -18.32
C LYS A 277 -18.44 3.72 -17.38
N ASP A 278 -18.38 2.76 -16.45
CA ASP A 278 -19.47 2.46 -15.52
C ASP A 278 -18.97 2.42 -14.07
N ARG A 279 -18.69 3.62 -13.53
CA ARG A 279 -18.18 3.80 -12.17
C ARG A 279 -19.04 3.10 -11.12
N GLU A 280 -20.36 3.14 -11.27
CA GLU A 280 -21.30 2.55 -10.31
C GLU A 280 -21.27 1.02 -10.32
N ILE A 281 -21.05 0.38 -11.48
CA ILE A 281 -20.78 -1.07 -11.52
C ILE A 281 -19.43 -1.40 -10.85
N LEU A 282 -18.37 -0.66 -11.18
CA LEU A 282 -17.02 -0.91 -10.62
C LEU A 282 -17.01 -0.78 -9.10
N LYS A 283 -17.73 0.21 -8.56
CA LYS A 283 -17.99 0.37 -7.13
C LYS A 283 -18.60 -0.90 -6.51
N ARG A 284 -19.67 -1.42 -7.12
CA ARG A 284 -20.35 -2.64 -6.65
C ARG A 284 -19.44 -3.87 -6.69
N GLU A 285 -18.59 -3.93 -7.70
CA GLU A 285 -17.59 -4.99 -7.86
C GLU A 285 -16.50 -4.96 -6.80
N LEU A 286 -15.94 -3.78 -6.50
CA LEU A 286 -14.98 -3.62 -5.41
C LEU A 286 -15.58 -3.97 -4.06
N ARG A 287 -16.83 -3.57 -3.81
CA ARG A 287 -17.54 -3.93 -2.58
C ARG A 287 -17.72 -5.44 -2.46
N TRP A 288 -18.01 -6.13 -3.56
CA TRP A 288 -18.09 -7.59 -3.58
C TRP A 288 -16.75 -8.23 -3.20
N VAL A 289 -15.63 -7.77 -3.77
CA VAL A 289 -14.28 -8.27 -3.44
C VAL A 289 -13.97 -8.03 -1.96
N TYR A 290 -14.24 -6.83 -1.46
CA TYR A 290 -13.99 -6.47 -0.06
C TYR A 290 -14.70 -7.40 0.92
N LEU A 291 -16.01 -7.61 0.76
CA LEU A 291 -16.78 -8.47 1.69
C LEU A 291 -16.29 -9.91 1.69
N ARG A 292 -15.91 -10.43 0.52
CA ARG A 292 -15.45 -11.81 0.36
C ARG A 292 -14.02 -11.99 0.89
N ALA A 293 -13.13 -11.05 0.63
CA ALA A 293 -11.78 -11.03 1.18
C ALA A 293 -11.81 -10.90 2.71
N LEU A 294 -12.66 -10.03 3.25
CA LEU A 294 -12.82 -9.88 4.70
C LEU A 294 -13.38 -11.16 5.34
N GLY A 295 -14.41 -11.76 4.74
CA GLY A 295 -14.96 -13.03 5.22
C GLY A 295 -13.94 -14.17 5.16
N SER A 296 -13.10 -14.21 4.11
CA SER A 296 -12.01 -15.18 4.01
C SER A 296 -10.92 -14.92 5.05
N LEU A 297 -10.60 -13.66 5.35
CA LEU A 297 -9.65 -13.29 6.40
C LEU A 297 -10.14 -13.76 7.77
N ASP A 298 -11.44 -13.66 8.04
CA ASP A 298 -12.03 -14.10 9.32
C ASP A 298 -11.89 -15.60 9.60
N GLN A 299 -11.72 -16.40 8.55
CA GLN A 299 -11.48 -17.84 8.68
C GLN A 299 -10.00 -18.16 9.01
N ASP A 300 -9.09 -17.20 8.87
CA ASP A 300 -7.68 -17.40 9.16
C ASP A 300 -7.39 -17.15 10.66
N PRO A 301 -6.61 -18.02 11.33
CA PRO A 301 -6.23 -17.83 12.73
C PRO A 301 -5.51 -16.50 13.02
N THR A 302 -4.77 -15.95 12.06
CA THR A 302 -4.10 -14.64 12.14
C THR A 302 -4.99 -13.48 11.69
N GLY A 303 -6.15 -13.79 11.11
CA GLY A 303 -7.12 -12.83 10.61
C GLY A 303 -7.64 -11.88 11.68
N ALA A 304 -7.72 -12.33 12.94
CA ALA A 304 -8.18 -11.48 14.04
C ALA A 304 -7.33 -10.22 14.21
N LEU A 305 -6.00 -10.37 14.17
CA LEU A 305 -5.03 -9.28 14.30
C LEU A 305 -5.02 -8.38 13.04
N LEU A 306 -5.17 -9.00 11.88
CA LEU A 306 -5.14 -8.31 10.58
C LEU A 306 -6.46 -7.62 10.23
N ARG A 307 -7.58 -7.96 10.88
CA ARG A 307 -8.90 -7.35 10.62
C ARG A 307 -8.90 -5.84 10.86
N ARG A 308 -8.22 -5.37 11.91
CA ARG A 308 -8.08 -3.93 12.18
C ARG A 308 -7.35 -3.20 11.06
N PHE A 309 -6.32 -3.84 10.52
CA PHE A 309 -5.57 -3.33 9.37
C PHE A 309 -6.43 -3.36 8.10
N ALA A 310 -7.06 -4.50 7.81
CA ALA A 310 -7.94 -4.71 6.66
C ALA A 310 -9.10 -3.70 6.55
N THR A 311 -9.58 -3.18 7.67
CA THR A 311 -10.70 -2.23 7.72
C THR A 311 -10.25 -0.78 7.92
N SER A 312 -8.94 -0.52 7.89
CA SER A 312 -8.38 0.72 8.44
C SER A 312 -8.80 1.97 7.66
N GLY A 313 -9.02 1.85 6.35
CA GLY A 313 -9.37 2.99 5.52
C GLY A 313 -10.70 3.65 5.85
N LEU A 314 -11.65 2.89 6.43
CA LEU A 314 -13.00 3.39 6.75
C LEU A 314 -13.01 4.52 7.78
N HIS A 315 -12.02 4.55 8.67
CA HIS A 315 -11.86 5.62 9.66
C HIS A 315 -10.58 6.43 9.45
N PHE A 316 -9.52 5.81 8.93
CA PHE A 316 -8.19 6.43 8.90
C PHE A 316 -8.16 7.54 7.86
N VAL A 317 -8.79 7.33 6.71
CA VAL A 317 -8.80 8.31 5.62
C VAL A 317 -9.46 9.62 6.07
N LEU A 318 -10.50 9.55 6.89
CA LEU A 318 -11.22 10.72 7.40
C LEU A 318 -10.43 11.49 8.48
N LEU A 319 -9.57 10.78 9.23
CA LEU A 319 -8.85 11.33 10.38
C LEU A 319 -7.42 11.78 10.05
N ASN A 320 -6.81 11.21 9.02
CA ASN A 320 -5.43 11.48 8.68
C ASN A 320 -5.28 12.85 7.99
N ASP A 321 -4.28 13.62 8.42
CA ASP A 321 -4.03 14.95 7.86
C ASP A 321 -3.76 14.89 6.36
N ARG A 322 -3.06 13.85 5.87
CA ARG A 322 -2.71 13.70 4.45
C ARG A 322 -3.89 13.86 3.50
N TYR A 323 -5.03 13.24 3.82
CA TYR A 323 -6.20 13.26 2.95
C TYR A 323 -6.99 14.56 3.08
N ARG A 324 -7.06 15.12 4.29
CA ARG A 324 -7.63 16.45 4.51
C ARG A 324 -6.83 17.54 3.79
N GLU A 325 -5.51 17.41 3.77
CA GLU A 325 -4.60 18.26 3.01
C GLU A 325 -4.80 18.12 1.50
N ARG A 326 -5.05 16.90 0.99
CA ARG A 326 -5.40 16.69 -0.43
C ARG A 326 -6.71 17.37 -0.81
N VAL A 327 -7.75 17.23 0.01
CA VAL A 327 -9.04 17.92 -0.21
C VAL A 327 -8.87 19.44 -0.19
N ALA A 328 -8.03 19.96 0.70
CA ALA A 328 -7.82 21.39 0.87
C ALA A 328 -6.70 21.97 -0.03
N HIS A 329 -5.98 21.14 -0.78
CA HIS A 329 -4.79 21.49 -1.56
C HIS A 329 -3.74 22.31 -0.79
N VAL A 330 -3.56 22.02 0.50
CA VAL A 330 -2.66 22.78 1.39
C VAL A 330 -2.05 21.87 2.45
N ARG A 331 -0.80 22.15 2.84
CA ARG A 331 -0.15 21.50 3.99
C ARG A 331 -0.63 22.09 5.31
N PHE A 332 -0.99 21.23 6.25
CA PHE A 332 -1.26 21.63 7.63
C PHE A 332 0.06 21.77 8.40
N PRO A 333 0.22 22.81 9.24
CA PRO A 333 1.46 23.00 9.98
C PRO A 333 1.66 21.90 11.02
N MET A 334 2.86 21.31 11.03
CA MET A 334 3.24 20.37 12.10
C MET A 334 3.49 21.12 13.41
N SER A 335 2.91 20.61 14.51
CA SER A 335 3.19 21.14 15.85
C SER A 335 4.68 21.01 16.20
N PRO A 336 5.25 21.90 17.03
CA PRO A 336 6.66 21.81 17.43
C PRO A 336 7.01 20.47 18.10
N TYR A 337 6.08 19.89 18.84
CA TYR A 337 6.25 18.57 19.45
C TYR A 337 6.40 17.46 18.40
N LEU A 338 5.51 17.45 17.40
CA LEU A 338 5.57 16.48 16.32
C LEU A 338 6.85 16.63 15.49
N ARG A 339 7.28 17.87 15.21
CA ARG A 339 8.57 18.11 14.52
C ARG A 339 9.75 17.52 15.28
N ARG A 340 9.82 17.70 16.60
CA ARG A 340 10.87 17.07 17.44
C ARG A 340 10.79 15.55 17.41
N ARG A 341 9.59 14.98 17.41
CA ARG A 341 9.39 13.53 17.29
C ARG A 341 9.88 13.01 15.92
N ILE A 342 9.59 13.72 14.84
CA ILE A 342 10.10 13.37 13.49
C ILE A 342 11.62 13.54 13.40
N ALA A 343 12.18 14.58 14.04
CA ALA A 343 13.63 14.79 14.07
C ALA A 343 14.38 13.60 14.66
N ALA A 344 13.78 12.85 15.59
CA ALA A 344 14.37 11.63 16.13
C ALA A 344 14.60 10.56 15.05
N TYR A 345 13.82 10.54 13.96
CA TYR A 345 13.95 9.57 12.85
C TYR A 345 15.09 9.89 11.89
N TYR A 346 15.66 11.10 11.95
CA TYR A 346 16.85 11.42 11.17
C TYR A 346 18.03 10.55 11.60
N LYS A 347 18.83 10.13 10.62
CA LYS A 347 20.01 9.28 10.87
C LYS A 347 20.96 9.85 11.92
N ASN A 348 21.18 11.17 11.90
CA ASN A 348 22.11 11.84 12.81
C ASN A 348 21.41 12.56 14.00
N GLY A 349 20.13 12.25 14.25
CA GLY A 349 19.39 12.76 15.41
C GLY A 349 19.30 14.29 15.54
N SER A 350 19.61 15.02 14.48
CA SER A 350 19.71 16.48 14.50
C SER A 350 19.09 17.10 13.25
N TYR A 351 18.19 18.05 13.50
CA TYR A 351 17.95 19.17 12.61
C TYR A 351 17.91 20.42 13.50
N SER A 352 18.70 21.43 13.13
CA SER A 352 18.72 22.76 13.73
C SER A 352 17.44 23.53 13.41
#